data_AF-A0A2V8MU18-F1
#
_entry.id   AF-A0A2V8MU18-F1
#
_cell.length_a   1.000
_cell.length_b   1.000
_cell.length_c   1.000
_cell.angle_alpha   90.00
_cell.angle_beta   90.00
_cell.angle_gamma   90.00
#
_symmetry.space_group_name_H-M   'P 1'
#
loop_
_entity.id
_entity.type
_entity.pdbx_description
1 polymer ?
#
loop_
_entity_poly.entity_id
_entity_poly.type
_entity_poly.pdbx_seq_one_letter_code
_entity_poly.pdbx_strand_id
1 'polypeptide(L)'
;MGLPYTDSVALETLTIRSGSNQLVVTKNSALISYNGQIILLPSPIVREDNRWLAPVEFLTTGLSRMTPIEFRYRSGTSRLFVGNIEAPELEMNAQTLGPITRLTLRSAIPINVGVKREDPTKAILSLNVSPLDPARERIDHRDRLLHSVVFDDSDGDSKIVLDITREVSDLRITPADNNRIFFVDLLRKGEPVTAAPATEAPATTAAKPDSVAPDRRVRVVVIDPGHGGMDSGAKTSAGIEKDLTLALARRLRTVLQMRLGTTVLLTRDADIALDNEARSAVANNNQANLFISLHIGYSGNKMESTSSIFIMKEGFGETVSQTSAGNQLFLPWYLGYRTHRQGSAAAATMLQEELIKQISGWKFAIRTAPLAVLGSATMPSLLFEIGNLNNNVNAQTLADNGFQARLVNTMVDAIQRFSESPQAAAN
;
A
#
# COMPACT_ATOMS: atom_id res chain seq x y z
N MET A 1 3.84 -33.41 16.90
CA MET A 1 2.90 -32.97 17.95
C MET A 1 2.54 -34.04 18.96
N GLY A 2 2.63 -35.35 18.64
CA GLY A 2 2.48 -36.41 19.66
C GLY A 2 1.09 -36.53 20.28
N LEU A 3 0.07 -35.95 19.65
CA LEU A 3 -1.31 -35.98 20.13
C LEU A 3 -1.91 -37.38 19.92
N PRO A 4 -2.46 -38.02 20.96
CA PRO A 4 -3.19 -39.27 20.80
C PRO A 4 -4.39 -39.11 19.87
N TYR A 5 -4.64 -40.11 19.02
CA TYR A 5 -5.80 -40.11 18.14
C TYR A 5 -6.42 -41.50 17.99
N THR A 6 -7.67 -41.53 17.53
CA THR A 6 -8.39 -42.73 17.09
C THR A 6 -8.90 -42.49 15.68
N ASP A 7 -8.47 -43.29 14.72
CA ASP A 7 -9.00 -43.30 13.35
C ASP A 7 -10.05 -44.41 13.23
N SER A 8 -11.33 -44.02 13.09
CA SER A 8 -12.44 -44.96 12.93
C SER A 8 -12.83 -45.06 11.47
N VAL A 9 -12.46 -46.17 10.83
CA VAL A 9 -12.80 -46.45 9.44
C VAL A 9 -14.32 -46.61 9.27
N ALA A 10 -14.98 -47.30 10.21
CA ALA A 10 -16.43 -47.57 10.13
C ALA A 10 -17.28 -46.30 10.27
N LEU A 11 -16.81 -45.32 11.06
CA LEU A 11 -17.51 -44.06 11.25
C LEU A 11 -17.00 -42.96 10.31
N GLU A 12 -15.98 -43.23 9.51
CA GLU A 12 -15.27 -42.24 8.70
C GLU A 12 -14.90 -40.97 9.50
N THR A 13 -14.39 -41.16 10.73
CA THR A 13 -13.99 -40.07 11.63
C THR A 13 -12.59 -40.25 12.18
N LEU A 14 -11.89 -39.15 12.41
CA LEU A 14 -10.65 -39.10 13.17
C LEU A 14 -10.88 -38.26 14.43
N THR A 15 -10.59 -38.85 15.59
CA THR A 15 -10.71 -38.20 16.89
C THR A 15 -9.34 -37.97 17.48
N ILE A 16 -8.95 -36.70 17.64
CA ILE A 16 -7.72 -36.27 18.30
C ILE A 16 -8.05 -35.94 19.76
N ARG A 17 -7.20 -36.34 20.71
CA ARG A 17 -7.40 -36.10 22.14
C ARG A 17 -6.21 -35.38 22.77
N SER A 18 -6.49 -34.53 23.75
CA SER A 18 -5.49 -33.82 24.56
C SER A 18 -6.06 -33.54 25.95
N GLY A 19 -5.61 -34.30 26.95
CA GLY A 19 -6.26 -34.29 28.28
C GLY A 19 -7.74 -34.67 28.19
N SER A 20 -8.62 -33.81 28.71
CA SER A 20 -10.08 -33.95 28.59
C SER A 20 -10.65 -33.41 27.28
N ASN A 21 -9.84 -32.77 26.43
CA ASN A 21 -10.30 -32.18 25.18
C ASN A 21 -10.33 -33.22 24.06
N GLN A 22 -11.35 -33.11 23.21
CA GLN A 22 -11.60 -33.96 22.07
C GLN A 22 -11.90 -33.11 20.83
N LEU A 23 -11.20 -33.38 19.74
CA LEU A 23 -11.46 -32.83 18.43
C LEU A 23 -11.84 -33.96 17.47
N VAL A 24 -13.03 -33.92 16.91
CA VAL A 24 -13.54 -34.90 15.95
C VAL A 24 -13.61 -34.26 14.58
N VAL A 25 -13.00 -34.94 13.60
CA VAL A 25 -13.12 -34.60 12.18
C VAL A 25 -13.82 -35.73 11.45
N THR A 26 -14.63 -35.38 10.45
CA THR A 26 -15.40 -36.33 9.64
C THR A 26 -14.97 -36.20 8.19
N LYS A 27 -14.85 -37.33 7.49
CA LYS A 27 -14.50 -37.35 6.07
C LYS A 27 -15.52 -36.56 5.25
N ASN A 28 -15.02 -35.83 4.25
CA ASN A 28 -15.80 -34.99 3.33
C ASN A 28 -16.65 -33.91 4.03
N SER A 29 -16.27 -33.52 5.25
CA SER A 29 -16.94 -32.48 6.03
C SER A 29 -16.00 -31.31 6.27
N ALA A 30 -16.51 -30.10 6.09
CA ALA A 30 -15.84 -28.87 6.56
C ALA A 30 -16.19 -28.56 8.02
N LEU A 31 -17.13 -29.29 8.61
CA LEU A 31 -17.52 -29.16 10.02
C LEU A 31 -16.67 -30.10 10.87
N ILE A 32 -15.98 -29.54 11.85
CA ILE A 32 -15.25 -30.27 12.89
C ILE A 32 -15.91 -30.00 14.24
N SER A 33 -15.79 -30.93 15.19
CA SER A 33 -16.34 -30.78 16.54
C SER A 33 -15.22 -30.71 17.57
N TYR A 34 -15.14 -29.62 18.34
CA TYR A 34 -14.26 -29.48 19.49
C TYR A 34 -15.09 -29.48 20.77
N ASN A 35 -14.95 -30.52 21.61
CA ASN A 35 -15.75 -30.70 22.83
C ASN A 35 -17.27 -30.53 22.60
N GLY A 36 -17.79 -31.00 21.47
CA GLY A 36 -19.19 -30.85 21.09
C GLY A 36 -19.54 -29.54 20.36
N GLN A 37 -18.67 -28.52 20.39
CA GLN A 37 -18.85 -27.28 19.64
C GLN A 37 -18.45 -27.47 18.18
N ILE A 38 -19.33 -27.08 17.25
CA ILE A 38 -19.05 -27.15 15.81
C ILE A 38 -18.22 -25.95 15.37
N ILE A 39 -17.17 -26.21 14.59
CA ILE A 39 -16.29 -25.24 13.96
C ILE A 39 -16.31 -25.51 12.44
N LEU A 40 -16.47 -24.45 11.65
CA LEU A 40 -16.45 -24.52 10.19
C LEU A 40 -15.05 -24.21 9.65
N LEU A 41 -14.55 -25.07 8.78
CA LEU A 41 -13.32 -24.89 8.01
C LEU A 41 -13.62 -24.32 6.62
N PRO A 42 -12.65 -23.66 5.97
CA PRO A 42 -12.84 -23.10 4.62
C PRO A 42 -12.96 -24.16 3.53
N SER A 43 -12.53 -25.40 3.79
CA SER A 43 -12.65 -26.52 2.87
C SER A 43 -12.85 -27.84 3.63
N PRO A 44 -13.52 -28.83 3.01
CA PRO A 44 -13.73 -30.12 3.64
C PRO A 44 -12.42 -30.84 3.96
N ILE A 45 -12.41 -31.58 5.06
CA ILE A 45 -11.37 -32.57 5.33
C ILE A 45 -11.65 -33.78 4.46
N VAL A 46 -10.66 -34.22 3.68
CA VAL A 46 -10.79 -35.39 2.81
C VAL A 46 -9.86 -36.51 3.27
N ARG A 47 -10.14 -37.73 2.81
CA ARG A 47 -9.31 -38.91 3.10
C ARG A 47 -8.83 -39.51 1.78
N GLU A 48 -7.52 -39.49 1.56
CA GLU A 48 -6.86 -40.01 0.36
C GLU A 48 -5.67 -40.87 0.77
N ASP A 49 -5.51 -42.05 0.16
CA ASP A 49 -4.41 -42.98 0.44
C ASP A 49 -4.18 -43.24 1.94
N ASN A 50 -5.26 -43.48 2.70
CA ASN A 50 -5.23 -43.63 4.17
C ASN A 50 -4.66 -42.43 4.95
N ARG A 51 -4.59 -41.25 4.33
CA ARG A 51 -4.20 -40.00 4.98
C ARG A 51 -5.39 -39.06 5.08
N TRP A 52 -5.46 -38.37 6.21
CA TRP A 52 -6.40 -37.28 6.42
C TRP A 52 -5.76 -36.00 5.91
N LEU A 53 -6.39 -35.36 4.92
CA LEU A 53 -5.98 -34.08 4.37
C LEU A 53 -6.93 -33.01 4.87
N ALA A 54 -6.38 -32.00 5.54
CA ALA A 54 -7.13 -30.88 6.08
C ALA A 54 -6.61 -29.57 5.46
N PRO A 55 -7.47 -28.54 5.33
CA PRO A 55 -7.00 -27.20 4.98
C PRO A 55 -5.97 -26.71 6.02
N VAL A 56 -5.02 -25.88 5.61
CA VAL A 56 -3.95 -25.37 6.49
C VAL A 56 -4.50 -24.59 7.68
N GLU A 57 -5.66 -23.94 7.53
CA GLU A 57 -6.40 -23.27 8.58
C GLU A 57 -6.85 -24.21 9.70
N PHE A 58 -6.87 -25.53 9.47
CA PHE A 58 -7.06 -26.51 10.53
C PHE A 58 -6.01 -26.37 11.64
N LEU A 59 -4.78 -25.94 11.30
CA LEU A 59 -3.72 -25.69 12.28
C LEU A 59 -4.06 -24.53 13.21
N THR A 60 -4.59 -23.44 12.67
CA THR A 60 -4.88 -22.21 13.44
C THR A 60 -6.24 -22.25 14.13
N THR A 61 -7.22 -22.99 13.60
CA THR A 61 -8.61 -23.00 14.09
C THR A 61 -9.01 -24.25 14.87
N GLY A 62 -8.43 -25.41 14.52
CA GLY A 62 -8.73 -26.70 15.14
C GLY A 62 -7.60 -27.15 16.06
N LEU A 63 -6.42 -27.35 15.49
CA LEU A 63 -5.29 -27.99 16.19
C LEU A 63 -4.70 -27.11 17.28
N SER A 64 -4.66 -25.79 17.10
CA SER A 64 -4.31 -24.80 18.14
C SER A 64 -5.12 -24.95 19.44
N ARG A 65 -6.30 -25.57 19.40
CA ARG A 65 -7.12 -25.85 20.59
C ARG A 65 -6.70 -27.13 21.32
N MET A 66 -5.91 -27.98 20.66
CA MET A 66 -5.46 -29.28 21.16
C MET A 66 -4.02 -29.26 21.69
N THR A 67 -3.26 -28.21 21.38
CA THR A 67 -1.84 -28.07 21.75
C THR A 67 -1.54 -26.65 22.22
N PRO A 68 -0.59 -26.44 23.15
CA PRO A 68 -0.11 -25.10 23.50
C PRO A 68 0.71 -24.43 22.39
N ILE A 69 0.97 -25.12 21.28
CA ILE A 69 1.73 -24.57 20.15
C ILE A 69 0.85 -23.56 19.41
N GLU A 70 1.32 -22.32 19.32
CA GLU A 70 0.69 -21.30 18.49
C GLU A 70 1.02 -21.51 17.01
N PHE A 71 0.03 -21.29 16.16
CA PHE A 71 0.20 -21.31 14.71
C PHE A 71 -0.23 -19.96 14.16
N ARG A 72 0.63 -19.34 13.35
CA ARG A 72 0.29 -18.12 12.61
C ARG A 72 0.48 -18.40 11.13
N TYR A 73 -0.59 -18.21 10.36
CA TYR A 73 -0.63 -18.41 8.92
C TYR A 73 -1.39 -17.25 8.30
N ARG A 74 -0.84 -16.65 7.24
CA ARG A 74 -1.51 -15.62 6.46
C ARG A 74 -2.06 -16.31 5.20
N SER A 75 -3.39 -16.27 5.02
CA SER A 75 -4.01 -16.89 3.85
C SER A 75 -3.44 -16.31 2.56
N GLY A 76 -3.05 -17.19 1.63
CA GLY A 76 -2.42 -16.80 0.37
C GLY A 76 -0.89 -16.66 0.41
N THR A 77 -0.23 -16.91 1.55
CA THR A 77 1.23 -17.01 1.63
C THR A 77 1.69 -18.45 1.76
N SER A 78 2.95 -18.71 1.43
CA SER A 78 3.58 -20.03 1.60
C SER A 78 4.15 -20.24 3.00
N ARG A 79 3.82 -19.35 3.97
CA ARG A 79 4.50 -19.26 5.27
C ARG A 79 3.59 -19.61 6.43
N LEU A 80 4.06 -20.56 7.24
CA LEU A 80 3.46 -20.94 8.52
C LEU A 80 4.51 -20.76 9.62
N PHE A 81 4.17 -19.95 10.63
CA PHE A 81 4.97 -19.83 11.84
C PHE A 81 4.40 -20.74 12.92
N VAL A 82 5.26 -21.52 13.56
CA VAL A 82 4.89 -22.53 14.56
C VAL A 82 5.63 -22.26 15.86
N GLY A 83 4.89 -22.05 16.96
CA GLY A 83 5.41 -21.67 18.26
C GLY A 83 5.77 -20.19 18.37
N ASN A 84 6.62 -19.86 19.34
CA ASN A 84 7.03 -18.49 19.65
C ASN A 84 8.17 -18.02 18.73
N ILE A 85 7.93 -18.04 17.41
CA ILE A 85 8.87 -17.49 16.44
C ILE A 85 8.53 -16.02 16.24
N GLU A 86 9.47 -15.12 16.53
CA GLU A 86 9.36 -13.72 16.10
C GLU A 86 9.94 -13.58 14.69
N ALA A 87 9.10 -13.16 13.75
CA ALA A 87 9.50 -12.91 12.37
C ALA A 87 9.10 -11.47 12.04
N PRO A 88 10.04 -10.51 12.15
CA PRO A 88 9.78 -9.12 11.82
C PRO A 88 9.30 -8.98 10.38
N GLU A 89 8.33 -8.10 10.16
CA GLU A 89 7.81 -7.85 8.82
C GLU A 89 8.86 -7.19 7.93
N LEU A 90 8.90 -7.62 6.67
CA LEU A 90 9.71 -7.05 5.60
C LEU A 90 8.81 -6.66 4.42
N GLU A 91 8.71 -5.37 4.15
CA GLU A 91 8.09 -4.86 2.92
C GLU A 91 9.15 -4.62 1.85
N MET A 92 8.81 -4.96 0.61
CA MET A 92 9.62 -4.72 -0.56
C MET A 92 8.78 -3.98 -1.60
N ASN A 93 9.36 -2.98 -2.27
CA ASN A 93 8.71 -2.28 -3.36
C ASN A 93 9.71 -1.89 -4.44
N ALA A 94 9.39 -2.16 -5.71
CA ALA A 94 10.21 -1.77 -6.85
C ALA A 94 9.55 -0.62 -7.63
N GLN A 95 10.34 0.36 -8.06
CA GLN A 95 9.86 1.51 -8.83
C GLN A 95 10.87 1.93 -9.89
N THR A 96 10.40 2.17 -11.11
CA THR A 96 11.19 2.80 -12.17
C THR A 96 11.16 4.32 -11.99
N LEU A 97 12.33 4.94 -11.85
CA LEU A 97 12.51 6.38 -11.63
C LEU A 97 13.37 6.96 -12.74
N GLY A 98 12.82 7.06 -13.96
CA GLY A 98 13.57 7.53 -15.13
C GLY A 98 14.70 6.56 -15.51
N PRO A 99 15.99 6.94 -15.38
CA PRO A 99 17.12 6.09 -15.79
C PRO A 99 17.50 5.02 -14.74
N ILE A 100 16.89 5.04 -13.56
CA ILE A 100 17.19 4.11 -12.47
C ILE A 100 15.95 3.29 -12.09
N THR A 101 16.19 2.13 -11.50
CA THR A 101 15.15 1.35 -10.83
C THR A 101 15.51 1.24 -9.36
N ARG A 102 14.62 1.68 -8.48
CA ARG A 102 14.81 1.66 -7.03
C ARG A 102 13.99 0.56 -6.41
N LEU A 103 14.65 -0.33 -5.68
CA LEU A 103 14.02 -1.26 -4.74
C LEU A 103 14.11 -0.68 -3.34
N THR A 104 12.97 -0.43 -2.71
CA THR A 104 12.86 -0.03 -1.31
C THR A 104 12.58 -1.26 -0.46
N LEU A 105 13.39 -1.46 0.58
CA LEU A 105 13.19 -2.47 1.62
C LEU A 105 12.82 -1.74 2.91
N ARG A 106 11.76 -2.18 3.59
CA ARG A 106 11.38 -1.67 4.92
C ARG A 106 11.21 -2.84 5.87
N SER A 107 11.92 -2.84 6.97
CA SER A 107 11.78 -3.84 8.03
C SER A 107 11.23 -3.21 9.31
N ALA A 108 10.44 -3.99 10.06
CA ALA A 108 9.92 -3.58 11.37
C ALA A 108 11.04 -3.36 12.42
N ILE A 109 12.23 -3.94 12.20
CA ILE A 109 13.41 -3.78 13.04
C ILE A 109 14.63 -3.33 12.23
N PRO A 110 15.68 -2.77 12.86
CA PRO A 110 16.94 -2.50 12.17
C PRO A 110 17.56 -3.80 11.62
N ILE A 111 17.98 -3.79 10.36
CA ILE A 111 18.66 -4.90 9.68
C ILE A 111 19.92 -4.40 8.96
N ASN A 112 20.80 -5.29 8.53
CA ASN A 112 21.91 -4.97 7.64
C ASN A 112 21.69 -5.67 6.31
N VAL A 113 21.95 -4.97 5.21
CA VAL A 113 21.78 -5.47 3.84
C VAL A 113 23.13 -5.46 3.15
N GLY A 114 23.63 -6.65 2.82
CA GLY A 114 24.79 -6.82 1.95
C GLY A 114 24.35 -7.09 0.51
N VAL A 115 25.08 -6.59 -0.48
CA VAL A 115 24.84 -6.92 -1.90
C VAL A 115 25.98 -7.73 -2.47
N LYS A 116 25.62 -8.78 -3.20
CA LYS A 116 26.56 -9.55 -4.03
C LYS A 116 25.95 -9.73 -5.40
N ARG A 117 26.65 -9.28 -6.44
CA ARG A 117 26.29 -9.63 -7.81
C ARG A 117 26.78 -11.04 -8.09
N GLU A 118 25.87 -11.96 -8.39
CA GLU A 118 26.18 -13.36 -8.66
C GLU A 118 26.62 -13.51 -10.13
N ASP A 119 25.89 -12.89 -11.04
CA ASP A 119 26.19 -12.86 -12.47
C ASP A 119 25.64 -11.57 -13.14
N PRO A 120 25.84 -11.34 -14.45
CA PRO A 120 25.35 -10.13 -15.13
C PRO A 120 23.84 -9.91 -15.06
N THR A 121 23.07 -10.95 -14.78
CA THR A 121 21.59 -10.97 -14.73
C THR A 121 21.03 -11.28 -13.34
N LYS A 122 21.88 -11.47 -12.33
CA LYS A 122 21.43 -11.83 -10.99
C LYS A 122 22.25 -11.16 -9.89
N ALA A 123 21.54 -10.57 -8.92
CA ALA A 123 22.12 -10.05 -7.69
C ALA A 123 21.39 -10.59 -6.47
N ILE A 124 22.11 -10.78 -5.37
CA ILE A 124 21.58 -11.25 -4.10
C ILE A 124 21.81 -10.16 -3.05
N LEU A 125 20.75 -9.82 -2.34
CA LEU A 125 20.81 -9.01 -1.12
C LEU A 125 20.72 -9.94 0.09
N SER A 126 21.81 -10.05 0.85
CA SER A 126 21.84 -10.85 2.08
C SER A 126 21.35 -10.01 3.25
N LEU A 127 20.43 -10.55 4.04
CA LEU A 127 19.89 -9.93 5.25
C LEU A 127 20.47 -10.64 6.48
N ASN A 128 20.86 -9.90 7.50
CA ASN A 128 21.50 -10.46 8.71
C ASN A 128 20.51 -10.96 9.77
N VAL A 129 19.21 -11.00 9.46
CA VAL A 129 18.15 -11.44 10.37
C VAL A 129 17.35 -12.54 9.70
N SER A 130 17.17 -13.65 10.41
CA SER A 130 16.26 -14.75 10.06
C SER A 130 15.56 -15.26 11.32
N PRO A 131 14.26 -15.62 11.24
CA PRO A 131 13.40 -15.49 10.08
C PRO A 131 12.89 -14.04 9.90
N LEU A 132 12.51 -13.69 8.67
CA LEU A 132 11.74 -12.49 8.36
C LEU A 132 10.39 -12.88 7.74
N ASP A 133 9.38 -12.03 7.91
CA ASP A 133 8.05 -12.24 7.35
C ASP A 133 7.80 -11.26 6.20
N PRO A 134 8.13 -11.62 4.94
CA PRO A 134 7.93 -10.73 3.81
C PRO A 134 6.44 -10.51 3.56
N ALA A 135 6.03 -9.25 3.39
CA ALA A 135 4.66 -8.92 3.01
C ALA A 135 4.28 -9.52 1.63
N ARG A 136 5.28 -9.72 0.75
CA ARG A 136 5.18 -10.44 -0.52
C ARG A 136 6.46 -11.23 -0.78
N GLU A 137 6.32 -12.50 -1.17
CA GLU A 137 7.48 -13.34 -1.52
C GLU A 137 8.08 -12.98 -2.89
N ARG A 138 7.25 -12.43 -3.81
CA ARG A 138 7.67 -12.08 -5.17
C ARG A 138 7.06 -10.77 -5.63
N ILE A 139 7.85 -9.98 -6.34
CA ILE A 139 7.44 -8.79 -7.10
C ILE A 139 7.88 -8.98 -8.55
N ASP A 140 6.93 -8.98 -9.48
CA ASP A 140 7.22 -8.89 -10.91
C ASP A 140 7.18 -7.42 -11.33
N HIS A 141 8.36 -6.84 -11.58
CA HIS A 141 8.50 -5.42 -11.94
C HIS A 141 8.63 -5.23 -13.46
N ARG A 142 9.35 -6.14 -14.13
CA ARG A 142 9.46 -6.25 -15.59
C ARG A 142 9.78 -4.94 -16.31
N ASP A 143 10.70 -4.16 -15.74
CA ASP A 143 11.23 -2.98 -16.41
C ASP A 143 12.57 -3.26 -17.10
N ARG A 144 13.22 -2.19 -17.56
CA ARG A 144 14.47 -2.26 -18.31
C ARG A 144 15.68 -2.75 -17.49
N LEU A 145 15.65 -2.63 -16.17
CA LEU A 145 16.77 -2.96 -15.28
C LEU A 145 16.47 -4.14 -14.34
N LEU A 146 15.21 -4.37 -14.00
CA LEU A 146 14.74 -5.35 -13.03
C LEU A 146 13.51 -6.09 -13.56
N HIS A 147 13.63 -7.40 -13.71
CA HIS A 147 12.50 -8.26 -14.04
C HIS A 147 11.71 -8.64 -12.79
N SER A 148 12.38 -9.12 -11.76
CA SER A 148 11.72 -9.56 -10.53
C SER A 148 12.57 -9.49 -9.27
N VAL A 149 11.89 -9.43 -8.14
CA VAL A 149 12.43 -9.47 -6.78
C VAL A 149 11.80 -10.65 -6.08
N VAL A 150 12.62 -11.53 -5.49
CA VAL A 150 12.15 -12.73 -4.79
C VAL A 150 12.79 -12.79 -3.41
N PHE A 151 11.99 -12.89 -2.36
CA PHE A 151 12.49 -13.23 -1.04
C PHE A 151 12.70 -14.75 -0.96
N ASP A 152 13.85 -15.17 -0.45
CA ASP A 152 14.25 -16.57 -0.32
C ASP A 152 14.92 -16.78 1.05
N ASP A 153 14.36 -17.66 1.86
CA ASP A 153 14.92 -18.14 3.13
C ASP A 153 14.88 -19.69 3.19
N SER A 154 14.84 -20.34 2.03
CA SER A 154 14.69 -21.80 1.92
C SER A 154 15.88 -22.59 2.50
N ASP A 155 17.05 -21.96 2.60
CA ASP A 155 18.26 -22.50 3.24
C ASP A 155 18.42 -22.06 4.71
N GLY A 156 17.45 -21.30 5.25
CA GLY A 156 17.46 -20.74 6.60
C GLY A 156 17.97 -19.30 6.68
N ASP A 157 18.67 -18.81 5.66
CA ASP A 157 19.21 -17.45 5.61
C ASP A 157 18.33 -16.54 4.74
N SER A 158 17.86 -15.43 5.33
CA SER A 158 16.98 -14.48 4.64
C SER A 158 17.77 -13.70 3.60
N LYS A 159 17.38 -13.83 2.34
CA LYS A 159 17.99 -13.12 1.21
C LYS A 159 16.94 -12.68 0.20
N ILE A 160 17.28 -11.69 -0.59
CA ILE A 160 16.45 -11.18 -1.68
C ILE A 160 17.21 -11.38 -2.98
N VAL A 161 16.64 -12.17 -3.88
CA VAL A 161 17.18 -12.44 -5.20
C VAL A 161 16.57 -11.46 -6.19
N LEU A 162 17.43 -10.71 -6.87
CA LEU A 162 17.08 -9.77 -7.93
C LEU A 162 17.40 -10.40 -9.28
N ASP A 163 16.38 -10.60 -10.11
CA ASP A 163 16.52 -10.89 -11.53
C ASP A 163 16.66 -9.55 -12.27
N ILE A 164 17.90 -9.22 -12.59
CA ILE A 164 18.30 -7.94 -13.18
C ILE A 164 18.66 -8.13 -14.66
N THR A 165 18.61 -7.05 -15.44
CA THR A 165 19.05 -7.10 -16.83
C THR A 165 20.55 -6.85 -16.94
N ARG A 166 21.12 -7.22 -18.09
CA ARG A 166 22.53 -6.91 -18.43
C ARG A 166 22.81 -5.40 -18.56
N GLU A 167 21.77 -4.57 -18.56
CA GLU A 167 21.92 -3.11 -18.61
C GLU A 167 22.32 -2.52 -17.24
N VAL A 168 22.10 -3.26 -16.15
CA VAL A 168 22.54 -2.84 -14.81
C VAL A 168 24.06 -2.87 -14.75
N SER A 169 24.69 -1.72 -14.51
CA SER A 169 26.13 -1.59 -14.34
C SER A 169 26.56 -1.43 -12.89
N ASP A 170 25.70 -0.86 -12.06
CA ASP A 170 25.99 -0.57 -10.65
C ASP A 170 24.73 -0.77 -9.79
N LEU A 171 24.97 -1.13 -8.52
CA LEU A 171 23.96 -1.39 -7.49
C LEU A 171 24.36 -0.59 -6.25
N ARG A 172 23.58 0.42 -5.89
CA ARG A 172 23.88 1.27 -4.72
C ARG A 172 22.88 1.04 -3.62
N ILE A 173 23.39 0.76 -2.42
CA ILE A 173 22.58 0.61 -1.22
C ILE A 173 22.73 1.85 -0.36
N THR A 174 21.60 2.46 0.00
CA THR A 174 21.54 3.60 0.91
C THR A 174 20.65 3.25 2.11
N PRO A 175 21.21 3.10 3.32
CA PRO A 175 20.40 2.92 4.53
C PRO A 175 19.70 4.23 4.95
N ALA A 176 18.54 4.10 5.56
CA ALA A 176 17.75 5.17 6.16
C ALA A 176 16.99 4.66 7.40
N ASP A 177 16.45 5.59 8.20
CA ASP A 177 15.67 5.29 9.41
C ASP A 177 16.35 4.27 10.33
N ASN A 178 17.59 4.57 10.78
CA ASN A 178 18.37 3.70 11.66
C ASN A 178 18.44 2.24 11.15
N ASN A 179 18.71 2.07 9.85
CA ASN A 179 18.77 0.77 9.17
C ASN A 179 17.46 -0.03 9.16
N ARG A 180 16.31 0.63 9.25
CA ARG A 180 15.00 0.01 9.01
C ARG A 180 14.55 0.12 7.57
N ILE A 181 15.10 1.09 6.83
CA ILE A 181 14.79 1.31 5.41
C ILE A 181 16.08 1.23 4.60
N PHE A 182 16.03 0.56 3.45
CA PHE A 182 17.11 0.53 2.48
C PHE A 182 16.60 0.88 1.09
N PHE A 183 17.30 1.78 0.41
CA PHE A 183 17.11 2.03 -1.01
C PHE A 183 18.21 1.33 -1.79
N VAL A 184 17.82 0.47 -2.72
CA VAL A 184 18.70 -0.29 -3.61
C VAL A 184 18.49 0.22 -5.03
N ASP A 185 19.41 1.05 -5.50
CA ASP A 185 19.35 1.66 -6.83
C ASP A 185 20.10 0.82 -7.86
N LEU A 186 19.38 0.40 -8.90
CA LEU A 186 19.92 -0.24 -10.09
C LEU A 186 20.19 0.83 -11.14
N LEU A 187 21.43 0.90 -11.61
CA LEU A 187 21.93 1.98 -12.47
C LEU A 187 22.47 1.42 -13.79
N ARG A 188 22.37 2.18 -14.89
CA ARG A 188 22.93 1.83 -16.21
C ARG A 188 24.26 2.54 -16.49
N LYS A 189 25.13 1.91 -17.30
CA LYS A 189 26.39 2.53 -17.78
C LYS A 189 26.09 3.52 -18.92
N GLY A 190 26.49 4.78 -18.76
CA GLY A 190 26.50 5.77 -19.85
C GLY A 190 25.37 6.78 -19.88
N GLU A 191 24.40 6.72 -18.97
CA GLU A 191 23.64 7.91 -18.58
C GLU A 191 24.31 8.47 -17.33
N PRO A 192 24.63 9.78 -17.28
CA PRO A 192 24.92 10.38 -16.00
C PRO A 192 23.63 10.21 -15.19
N VAL A 193 23.68 9.37 -14.16
CA VAL A 193 22.96 9.72 -12.95
C VAL A 193 23.48 11.11 -12.66
N THR A 194 22.65 12.14 -12.82
CA THR A 194 22.97 13.42 -12.20
C THR A 194 23.11 13.06 -10.74
N ALA A 195 24.35 12.86 -10.31
CA ALA A 195 24.66 12.75 -8.92
C ALA A 195 24.05 14.02 -8.33
N ALA A 196 23.17 13.86 -7.33
CA ALA A 196 23.21 14.84 -6.26
C ALA A 196 24.70 15.07 -5.98
N PRO A 197 25.18 16.32 -6.05
CA PRO A 197 26.60 16.61 -6.15
C PRO A 197 27.36 15.79 -5.12
N ALA A 198 28.35 15.03 -5.60
CA ALA A 198 29.21 14.26 -4.73
C ALA A 198 29.72 15.20 -3.65
N THR A 199 29.39 14.87 -2.41
CA THR A 199 29.99 15.47 -1.23
C THR A 199 31.46 15.10 -1.28
N GLU A 200 32.30 15.95 -1.89
CA GLU A 200 33.68 16.05 -1.44
C GLU A 200 33.60 16.35 0.05
N ALA A 201 34.27 15.53 0.86
CA ALA A 201 34.44 15.81 2.28
C ALA A 201 34.98 17.24 2.41
N PRO A 202 34.25 18.18 3.05
CA PRO A 202 34.76 19.52 3.19
C PRO A 202 35.96 19.47 4.13
N ALA A 203 37.15 19.72 3.57
CA ALA A 203 38.25 20.24 4.36
C ALA A 203 37.75 21.47 5.10
N THR A 204 37.95 21.45 6.42
CA THR A 204 37.47 22.44 7.38
C THR A 204 37.92 23.84 6.99
N THR A 205 37.04 24.63 6.40
CA THR A 205 37.17 26.09 6.43
C THR A 205 35.79 26.70 6.52
N ALA A 206 35.51 27.29 7.68
CA ALA A 206 34.25 27.92 8.02
C ALA A 206 33.98 29.12 7.10
N ALA A 207 32.96 29.01 6.25
CA ALA A 207 32.31 30.15 5.63
C ALA A 207 30.86 30.21 6.13
N LYS A 208 30.45 31.39 6.58
CA LYS A 208 29.15 31.71 7.18
C LYS A 208 27.98 31.26 6.28
N PRO A 209 26.86 30.78 6.86
CA PRO A 209 25.70 30.39 6.09
C PRO A 209 24.90 31.63 5.68
N ASP A 210 24.65 31.78 4.39
CA ASP A 210 23.56 32.64 3.91
C ASP A 210 22.54 31.81 3.10
N SER A 211 21.28 31.97 3.51
CA SER A 211 20.00 31.55 2.94
C SER A 211 19.68 30.04 2.90
N VAL A 212 18.90 29.63 3.91
CA VAL A 212 18.13 28.38 3.98
C VAL A 212 17.11 28.35 2.84
N ALA A 213 17.17 27.34 1.97
CA ALA A 213 16.05 27.02 1.07
C ALA A 213 14.81 26.71 1.94
N PRO A 214 13.61 27.21 1.58
CA PRO A 214 12.44 27.09 2.44
C PRO A 214 12.13 25.63 2.76
N ASP A 215 11.91 25.36 4.04
CA ASP A 215 11.54 24.06 4.58
C ASP A 215 10.22 23.58 3.95
N ARG A 216 10.31 22.75 2.89
CA ARG A 216 9.14 22.24 2.17
C ARG A 216 8.46 21.16 3.00
N ARG A 217 7.24 21.44 3.46
CA ARG A 217 6.46 20.56 4.35
C ARG A 217 5.82 19.37 3.66
N VAL A 218 5.54 19.45 2.35
CA VAL A 218 5.03 18.32 1.54
C VAL A 218 6.15 17.72 0.69
N ARG A 219 6.69 16.60 1.13
CA ARG A 219 7.76 15.84 0.47
C ARG A 219 7.23 14.63 -0.29
N VAL A 220 6.17 14.00 0.21
CA VAL A 220 5.54 12.81 -0.39
C VAL A 220 4.05 13.07 -0.60
N VAL A 221 3.57 12.83 -1.82
CA VAL A 221 2.14 12.86 -2.17
C VAL A 221 1.78 11.49 -2.73
N VAL A 222 0.69 10.90 -2.26
CA VAL A 222 0.14 9.68 -2.86
C VAL A 222 -1.14 10.03 -3.60
N ILE A 223 -1.18 9.65 -4.87
CA ILE A 223 -2.36 9.80 -5.74
C ILE A 223 -2.97 8.41 -5.91
N ASP A 224 -4.24 8.29 -5.61
CA ASP A 224 -5.01 7.06 -5.76
C ASP A 224 -5.92 7.15 -6.99
N PRO A 225 -5.58 6.51 -8.12
CA PRO A 225 -6.53 6.40 -9.22
C PRO A 225 -7.64 5.42 -8.83
N GLY A 226 -8.86 5.93 -8.68
CA GLY A 226 -10.03 5.15 -8.26
C GLY A 226 -10.30 3.93 -9.13
N HIS A 227 -10.96 2.91 -8.56
CA HIS A 227 -11.32 1.65 -9.23
C HIS A 227 -10.11 0.84 -9.72
N GLY A 228 -10.31 -0.10 -10.65
CA GLY A 228 -9.26 -0.94 -11.25
C GLY A 228 -9.61 -2.43 -11.23
N GLY A 229 -9.04 -3.18 -12.18
CA GLY A 229 -9.36 -4.59 -12.39
C GLY A 229 -10.81 -4.77 -12.83
N MET A 230 -11.56 -5.61 -12.13
CA MET A 230 -12.99 -5.87 -12.42
C MET A 230 -13.90 -4.70 -12.06
N ASP A 231 -13.48 -3.85 -11.11
CA ASP A 231 -14.21 -2.63 -10.79
C ASP A 231 -13.89 -1.57 -11.86
N SER A 232 -14.83 -1.32 -12.76
CA SER A 232 -14.68 -0.34 -13.83
C SER A 232 -14.93 1.10 -13.37
N GLY A 233 -15.59 1.29 -12.22
CA GLY A 233 -16.31 2.51 -11.91
C GLY A 233 -17.39 2.82 -12.96
N ALA A 234 -17.69 4.10 -13.15
CA ALA A 234 -18.62 4.57 -14.16
C ALA A 234 -18.16 4.18 -15.58
N LYS A 235 -19.09 3.68 -16.38
CA LYS A 235 -18.84 3.28 -17.77
C LYS A 235 -19.86 3.93 -18.69
N THR A 236 -19.39 4.68 -19.67
CA THR A 236 -20.22 5.32 -20.70
C THR A 236 -19.58 5.17 -22.08
N SER A 237 -20.24 5.68 -23.12
CA SER A 237 -19.65 5.74 -24.47
C SER A 237 -18.42 6.65 -24.55
N ALA A 238 -18.23 7.56 -23.59
CA ALA A 238 -17.10 8.49 -23.57
C ALA A 238 -15.85 7.89 -22.91
N GLY A 239 -15.98 6.79 -22.16
CA GLY A 239 -14.85 6.14 -21.52
C GLY A 239 -15.25 5.32 -20.29
N ILE A 240 -14.22 4.80 -19.62
CA ILE A 240 -14.33 4.02 -18.39
C ILE A 240 -13.55 4.76 -17.30
N GLU A 241 -14.19 4.97 -16.15
CA GLU A 241 -13.63 5.76 -15.04
C GLU A 241 -12.24 5.29 -14.64
N LYS A 242 -12.04 3.99 -14.42
CA LYS A 242 -10.72 3.43 -14.02
C LYS A 242 -9.57 3.79 -14.97
N ASP A 243 -9.84 3.94 -16.26
CA ASP A 243 -8.81 4.23 -17.26
C ASP A 243 -8.49 5.73 -17.28
N LEU A 244 -9.54 6.55 -17.18
CA LEU A 244 -9.44 8.01 -17.14
C LEU A 244 -8.74 8.48 -15.87
N THR A 245 -9.08 7.92 -14.70
CA THR A 245 -8.45 8.25 -13.42
C THR A 245 -6.96 7.86 -13.42
N LEU A 246 -6.61 6.68 -13.94
CA LEU A 246 -5.21 6.24 -14.08
C LEU A 246 -4.41 7.16 -15.01
N ALA A 247 -4.97 7.50 -16.17
CA ALA A 247 -4.33 8.40 -17.13
C ALA A 247 -4.08 9.79 -16.51
N LEU A 248 -5.06 10.34 -15.81
CA LEU A 248 -4.93 11.64 -15.15
C LEU A 248 -3.92 11.59 -13.98
N ALA A 249 -3.96 10.54 -13.16
CA ALA A 249 -3.03 10.36 -12.05
C ALA A 249 -1.57 10.31 -12.52
N ARG A 250 -1.30 9.61 -13.62
CA ARG A 250 0.03 9.57 -14.25
C ARG A 250 0.48 10.96 -14.72
N ARG A 251 -0.41 11.72 -15.37
CA ARG A 251 -0.12 13.11 -15.79
C ARG A 251 0.17 13.99 -14.59
N LEU A 252 -0.64 13.91 -13.54
CA LEU A 252 -0.47 14.66 -12.31
C LEU A 252 0.84 14.32 -11.60
N ARG A 253 1.19 13.03 -11.48
CA ARG A 253 2.47 12.57 -10.95
C ARG A 253 3.64 13.23 -11.68
N THR A 254 3.66 13.13 -13.01
CA THR A 254 4.75 13.69 -13.82
C THR A 254 4.89 15.20 -13.60
N VAL A 255 3.78 15.96 -13.64
CA VAL A 255 3.84 17.42 -13.49
C VAL A 255 4.22 17.85 -12.08
N LEU A 256 3.70 17.18 -11.04
CA LEU A 256 4.09 17.45 -9.65
C LEU A 256 5.57 17.20 -9.40
N GLN A 257 6.09 16.06 -9.87
CA GLN A 257 7.51 15.72 -9.75
C GLN A 257 8.39 16.76 -10.46
N MET A 258 8.02 17.15 -11.69
CA MET A 258 8.78 18.15 -12.46
C MET A 258 8.74 19.55 -11.83
N ARG A 259 7.57 20.02 -11.37
CA ARG A 259 7.40 21.40 -10.90
C ARG A 259 7.83 21.59 -9.45
N LEU A 260 7.56 20.62 -8.58
CA LEU A 260 7.75 20.77 -7.14
C LEU A 260 8.89 19.90 -6.59
N GLY A 261 9.40 18.94 -7.35
CA GLY A 261 10.40 17.98 -6.84
C GLY A 261 9.86 17.07 -5.75
N THR A 262 8.52 17.01 -5.59
CA THR A 262 7.84 16.16 -4.61
C THR A 262 7.91 14.69 -5.05
N THR A 263 8.13 13.78 -4.11
CA THR A 263 7.98 12.34 -4.38
C THR A 263 6.51 12.03 -4.54
N VAL A 264 6.12 11.47 -5.69
CA VAL A 264 4.72 11.16 -5.97
C VAL A 264 4.55 9.68 -6.27
N LEU A 265 3.72 9.02 -5.45
CA LEU A 265 3.40 7.60 -5.58
C LEU A 265 1.97 7.41 -6.08
N LEU A 266 1.74 6.35 -6.85
CA LEU A 266 0.39 5.93 -7.23
C LEU A 266 0.02 4.69 -6.43
N THR A 267 -1.23 4.58 -5.96
CA THR A 267 -1.71 3.33 -5.34
C THR A 267 -1.71 2.17 -6.35
N ARG A 268 -2.04 2.47 -7.62
CA ARG A 268 -1.84 1.59 -8.77
C ARG A 268 -1.26 2.35 -9.96
N ASP A 269 -0.34 1.70 -10.67
CA ASP A 269 0.16 2.17 -11.97
C ASP A 269 -0.19 1.16 -13.09
N ALA A 270 -1.24 0.37 -12.89
CA ALA A 270 -1.77 -0.61 -13.82
C ALA A 270 -3.29 -0.80 -13.59
N ASP A 271 -3.94 -1.54 -14.49
CA ASP A 271 -5.34 -1.96 -14.34
C ASP A 271 -5.45 -3.16 -13.39
N ILE A 272 -5.32 -2.90 -12.10
CA ILE A 272 -5.39 -3.90 -11.01
C ILE A 272 -6.46 -3.51 -10.00
N ALA A 273 -7.10 -4.51 -9.39
CA ALA A 273 -8.01 -4.29 -8.28
C ALA A 273 -7.21 -3.96 -7.00
N LEU A 274 -7.75 -3.02 -6.20
CA LEU A 274 -7.23 -2.67 -4.89
C LEU A 274 -8.39 -2.42 -3.94
N ASP A 275 -8.34 -3.04 -2.77
CA ASP A 275 -9.24 -2.78 -1.66
C ASP A 275 -9.02 -1.36 -1.11
N ASN A 276 -10.06 -0.76 -0.55
CA ASN A 276 -10.01 0.62 -0.06
C ASN A 276 -8.95 0.82 1.03
N GLU A 277 -8.80 -0.18 1.89
CA GLU A 277 -7.81 -0.27 2.94
C GLU A 277 -6.39 -0.26 2.33
N ALA A 278 -6.15 -1.08 1.30
CA ALA A 278 -4.86 -1.18 0.63
C ALA A 278 -4.44 0.15 -0.01
N ARG A 279 -5.38 0.93 -0.54
CA ARG A 279 -5.11 2.26 -1.12
C ARG A 279 -4.55 3.23 -0.09
N SER A 280 -5.22 3.35 1.06
CA SER A 280 -4.75 4.21 2.15
C SER A 280 -3.45 3.68 2.79
N ALA A 281 -3.26 2.36 2.85
CA ALA A 281 -2.05 1.74 3.37
C ALA A 281 -0.82 2.14 2.54
N VAL A 282 -0.93 2.26 1.20
CA VAL A 282 0.16 2.81 0.38
C VAL A 282 0.56 4.21 0.86
N ALA A 283 -0.40 5.07 1.20
CA ALA A 283 -0.08 6.40 1.69
C ALA A 283 0.54 6.38 3.09
N ASN A 284 -0.01 5.58 4.00
CA ASN A 284 0.45 5.45 5.38
C ASN A 284 1.88 4.89 5.44
N ASN A 285 2.15 3.80 4.71
CA ASN A 285 3.45 3.11 4.72
C ASN A 285 4.56 3.93 4.06
N ASN A 286 4.19 4.92 3.25
CA ASN A 286 5.14 5.85 2.63
C ASN A 286 5.20 7.21 3.32
N GLN A 287 4.57 7.35 4.49
CA GLN A 287 4.53 8.60 5.26
C GLN A 287 4.15 9.78 4.37
N ALA A 288 3.09 9.61 3.56
CA ALA A 288 2.62 10.66 2.68
C ALA A 288 2.25 11.91 3.49
N ASN A 289 2.54 13.09 2.98
CA ASN A 289 2.08 14.35 3.55
C ASN A 289 0.69 14.74 3.04
N LEU A 290 0.25 14.13 1.93
CA LEU A 290 -1.06 14.35 1.33
C LEU A 290 -1.48 13.11 0.53
N PHE A 291 -2.72 12.67 0.72
CA PHE A 291 -3.37 11.61 -0.05
C PHE A 291 -4.52 12.18 -0.89
N ILE A 292 -4.51 11.91 -2.20
CA ILE A 292 -5.53 12.38 -3.13
C ILE A 292 -6.10 11.19 -3.90
N SER A 293 -7.35 10.83 -3.63
CA SER A 293 -8.08 9.84 -4.44
C SER A 293 -8.79 10.56 -5.60
N LEU A 294 -8.61 10.06 -6.82
CA LEU A 294 -9.17 10.63 -8.04
C LEU A 294 -10.30 9.75 -8.57
N HIS A 295 -11.47 10.35 -8.74
CA HIS A 295 -12.66 9.71 -9.26
C HIS A 295 -13.36 10.58 -10.32
N ILE A 296 -14.17 9.92 -11.14
CA ILE A 296 -15.05 10.56 -12.11
C ILE A 296 -16.43 9.93 -11.91
N GLY A 297 -17.17 10.55 -11.01
CA GLY A 297 -18.39 10.00 -10.46
C GLY A 297 -19.52 9.79 -11.44
N TYR A 298 -20.66 9.45 -10.85
CA TYR A 298 -21.88 9.12 -11.55
C TYR A 298 -23.06 9.67 -10.75
N SER A 299 -23.86 10.54 -11.36
CA SER A 299 -25.06 11.08 -10.70
C SER A 299 -26.32 10.45 -11.26
N GLY A 300 -27.30 10.13 -10.41
CA GLY A 300 -28.65 9.77 -10.87
C GLY A 300 -29.31 10.88 -11.71
N ASN A 301 -28.90 12.14 -11.50
CA ASN A 301 -29.30 13.28 -12.31
C ASN A 301 -28.25 13.56 -13.39
N LYS A 302 -28.53 13.14 -14.63
CA LYS A 302 -27.62 13.35 -15.78
C LYS A 302 -27.34 14.84 -16.10
N MET A 303 -28.13 15.77 -15.57
CA MET A 303 -27.89 17.21 -15.71
C MET A 303 -26.91 17.77 -14.67
N GLU A 304 -26.55 16.98 -13.64
CA GLU A 304 -25.60 17.41 -12.62
C GLU A 304 -24.17 17.38 -13.18
N SER A 305 -23.59 18.57 -13.35
CA SER A 305 -22.21 18.76 -13.82
C SER A 305 -21.24 19.20 -12.73
N THR A 306 -21.67 19.18 -11.47
CA THR A 306 -20.91 19.66 -10.32
C THR A 306 -19.81 18.67 -9.93
N SER A 307 -18.57 19.14 -9.85
CA SER A 307 -17.46 18.41 -9.26
C SER A 307 -17.51 18.51 -7.73
N SER A 308 -17.06 17.46 -7.04
CA SER A 308 -17.07 17.43 -5.58
C SER A 308 -15.72 17.05 -5.01
N ILE A 309 -15.26 17.77 -3.98
CA ILE A 309 -14.08 17.42 -3.20
C ILE A 309 -14.59 16.89 -1.87
N PHE A 310 -14.43 15.60 -1.64
CA PHE A 310 -14.83 14.94 -0.42
C PHE A 310 -13.69 14.88 0.59
N ILE A 311 -14.02 15.19 1.84
CA ILE A 311 -13.22 14.85 3.02
C ILE A 311 -14.04 13.93 3.94
N MET A 312 -13.37 13.25 4.86
CA MET A 312 -14.05 12.35 5.78
C MET A 312 -15.11 13.06 6.63
N LYS A 313 -16.26 12.41 6.79
CA LYS A 313 -17.34 12.88 7.65
C LYS A 313 -16.92 12.95 9.11
N GLU A 314 -17.19 14.08 9.75
CA GLU A 314 -17.03 14.25 11.20
C GLU A 314 -17.97 13.30 11.96
N GLY A 315 -17.50 12.79 13.09
CA GLY A 315 -18.26 11.88 13.94
C GLY A 315 -18.46 10.46 13.44
N PHE A 316 -17.84 10.10 12.30
CA PHE A 316 -17.82 8.70 11.86
C PHE A 316 -17.09 7.81 12.89
N GLY A 317 -17.73 6.71 13.30
CA GLY A 317 -17.19 5.76 14.28
C GLY A 317 -17.17 6.23 15.74
N GLU A 318 -17.84 7.32 16.12
CA GLU A 318 -17.88 7.80 17.52
C GLU A 318 -18.55 6.85 18.50
N THR A 319 -19.45 5.99 18.03
CA THR A 319 -20.07 4.93 18.86
C THR A 319 -19.09 3.84 19.32
N VAL A 320 -17.89 3.76 18.74
CA VAL A 320 -16.88 2.74 19.10
C VAL A 320 -15.84 3.25 20.11
N SER A 321 -15.78 4.57 20.37
CA SER A 321 -14.74 5.18 21.22
C SER A 321 -15.03 5.19 22.73
N GLN A 322 -16.19 4.71 23.21
CA GLN A 322 -16.52 4.82 24.64
C GLN A 322 -15.96 3.71 25.55
N THR A 323 -15.22 2.71 25.03
CA THR A 323 -14.80 1.53 25.82
C THR A 323 -13.30 1.40 26.10
N SER A 324 -12.47 2.44 25.94
CA SER A 324 -11.03 2.32 26.24
C SER A 324 -10.43 3.61 26.79
N ALA A 325 -10.52 3.77 28.11
CA ALA A 325 -9.75 4.75 28.88
C ALA A 325 -8.50 4.07 29.47
N GLY A 326 -7.32 4.47 28.98
CA GLY A 326 -6.03 4.05 29.53
C GLY A 326 -4.84 4.64 28.77
N ASN A 327 -4.53 5.92 29.02
CA ASN A 327 -3.29 6.69 28.73
C ASN A 327 -2.42 6.46 27.46
N GLN A 328 -2.88 5.72 26.47
CA GLN A 328 -2.36 5.72 25.10
C GLN A 328 -3.55 5.77 24.15
N LEU A 329 -3.59 6.79 23.29
CA LEU A 329 -4.67 6.98 22.33
C LEU A 329 -4.52 5.94 21.21
N PHE A 330 -4.95 4.70 21.45
CA PHE A 330 -5.09 3.69 20.40
C PHE A 330 -6.32 4.08 19.56
N LEU A 331 -6.11 4.81 18.48
CA LEU A 331 -7.15 5.02 17.47
C LEU A 331 -7.30 3.69 16.70
N PRO A 332 -8.48 3.06 16.69
CA PRO A 332 -8.76 2.01 15.72
C PRO A 332 -8.30 2.48 14.34
N TRP A 333 -7.53 1.64 13.63
CA TRP A 333 -6.81 2.04 12.41
C TRP A 333 -7.71 2.62 11.30
N TYR A 334 -9.03 2.34 11.31
CA TYR A 334 -10.04 2.95 10.44
C TYR A 334 -10.45 4.39 10.81
N LEU A 335 -9.84 4.98 11.84
CA LEU A 335 -10.06 6.36 12.34
C LEU A 335 -8.81 7.25 12.18
N GLY A 336 -7.83 6.84 11.37
CA GLY A 336 -6.60 7.60 11.12
C GLY A 336 -6.85 9.05 10.69
N TYR A 337 -7.95 9.30 9.97
CA TYR A 337 -8.31 10.64 9.50
C TYR A 337 -8.52 11.69 10.62
N ARG A 338 -8.82 11.26 11.85
CA ARG A 338 -9.26 12.15 12.95
C ARG A 338 -8.21 13.20 13.32
N THR A 339 -6.94 12.84 13.31
CA THR A 339 -5.83 13.75 13.64
C THR A 339 -5.47 14.71 12.51
N HIS A 340 -5.93 14.44 11.29
CA HIS A 340 -5.57 15.23 10.10
C HIS A 340 -6.74 16.00 9.48
N ARG A 341 -7.91 16.06 10.16
CA ARG A 341 -9.12 16.73 9.64
C ARG A 341 -8.90 18.17 9.20
N GLN A 342 -8.18 18.94 10.01
CA GLN A 342 -7.88 20.35 9.68
C GLN A 342 -7.01 20.45 8.43
N GLY A 343 -6.04 19.53 8.27
CA GLY A 343 -5.20 19.46 7.07
C GLY A 343 -6.00 19.04 5.83
N SER A 344 -6.87 18.03 5.95
CA SER A 344 -7.75 17.60 4.86
C SER A 344 -8.69 18.73 4.41
N ALA A 345 -9.27 19.46 5.37
CA ALA A 345 -10.12 20.61 5.07
C ALA A 345 -9.33 21.74 4.38
N ALA A 346 -8.12 22.06 4.87
CA ALA A 346 -7.27 23.07 4.26
C ALA A 346 -6.86 22.68 2.82
N ALA A 347 -6.45 21.44 2.60
CA ALA A 347 -6.12 20.92 1.27
C ALA A 347 -7.33 20.98 0.32
N ALA A 348 -8.52 20.60 0.79
CA ALA A 348 -9.75 20.68 0.01
C ALA A 348 -10.13 22.12 -0.35
N THR A 349 -10.03 23.06 0.59
CA THR A 349 -10.29 24.49 0.35
C THR A 349 -9.32 25.08 -0.65
N MET A 350 -8.02 24.82 -0.51
CA MET A 350 -7.01 25.33 -1.44
C MET A 350 -7.20 24.76 -2.85
N LEU A 351 -7.54 23.47 -2.95
CA LEU A 351 -7.88 22.86 -4.23
C LEU A 351 -9.12 23.51 -4.85
N GLN A 352 -10.20 23.71 -4.08
CA GLN A 352 -11.41 24.34 -4.57
C GLN A 352 -11.16 25.77 -5.08
N GLU A 353 -10.40 26.57 -4.33
CA GLU A 353 -10.09 27.96 -4.68
C GLU A 353 -9.29 28.05 -5.99
N GLU A 354 -8.25 27.22 -6.15
CA GLU A 354 -7.46 27.21 -7.40
C GLU A 354 -8.30 26.72 -8.59
N LEU A 355 -9.19 25.73 -8.38
CA LEU A 355 -10.11 25.24 -9.41
C LEU A 355 -11.08 26.33 -9.87
N ILE A 356 -11.72 27.04 -8.93
CA ILE A 356 -12.65 28.14 -9.25
C ILE A 356 -11.92 29.27 -10.01
N LYS A 357 -10.67 29.56 -9.62
CA LYS A 357 -9.85 30.60 -10.25
C LYS A 357 -9.46 30.24 -11.69
N GLN A 358 -9.09 29.00 -11.95
CA GLN A 358 -8.51 28.58 -13.25
C GLN A 358 -9.54 27.95 -14.21
N ILE A 359 -10.68 27.48 -13.71
CA ILE A 359 -11.70 26.77 -14.49
C ILE A 359 -13.04 27.51 -14.37
N SER A 360 -13.14 28.65 -15.08
CA SER A 360 -14.32 29.50 -15.06
C SER A 360 -15.59 28.79 -15.55
N GLY A 361 -16.72 29.03 -14.88
CA GLY A 361 -18.02 28.47 -15.24
C GLY A 361 -18.26 27.03 -14.77
N TRP A 362 -17.25 26.38 -14.17
CA TRP A 362 -17.36 25.04 -13.60
C TRP A 362 -17.63 25.10 -12.09
N LYS A 363 -18.50 24.22 -11.58
CA LYS A 363 -18.90 24.23 -10.17
C LYS A 363 -18.12 23.18 -9.38
N PHE A 364 -17.49 23.60 -8.30
CA PHE A 364 -16.76 22.75 -7.37
C PHE A 364 -17.34 22.90 -5.96
N ALA A 365 -17.70 21.80 -5.31
CA ALA A 365 -18.25 21.81 -3.96
C ALA A 365 -17.40 20.95 -3.01
N ILE A 366 -17.08 21.46 -1.82
CA ILE A 366 -16.53 20.63 -0.75
C ILE A 366 -17.68 19.91 -0.05
N ARG A 367 -17.54 18.60 0.13
CA ARG A 367 -18.53 17.74 0.77
C ARG A 367 -17.87 16.85 1.81
N THR A 368 -18.67 16.30 2.71
CA THR A 368 -18.22 15.29 3.66
C THR A 368 -18.96 13.99 3.46
N ALA A 369 -18.25 12.86 3.50
CA ALA A 369 -18.83 11.53 3.36
C ALA A 369 -17.99 10.49 4.13
N PRO A 370 -18.60 9.39 4.62
CA PRO A 370 -17.88 8.31 5.28
C PRO A 370 -17.23 7.37 4.25
N LEU A 371 -16.19 7.85 3.56
CA LEU A 371 -15.52 7.13 2.48
C LEU A 371 -14.41 6.22 3.03
N ALA A 372 -14.53 4.91 2.83
CA ALA A 372 -13.59 3.93 3.37
C ALA A 372 -12.12 4.24 3.04
N VAL A 373 -11.86 4.64 1.79
CA VAL A 373 -10.50 4.98 1.29
C VAL A 373 -9.84 6.14 2.05
N LEU A 374 -10.63 7.03 2.67
CA LEU A 374 -10.11 8.16 3.44
C LEU A 374 -10.07 7.88 4.95
N GLY A 375 -10.72 6.81 5.44
CA GLY A 375 -10.91 6.57 6.88
C GLY A 375 -9.61 6.25 7.62
N SER A 376 -8.79 5.38 7.03
CA SER A 376 -7.52 4.94 7.59
C SER A 376 -6.32 5.80 7.22
N ALA A 377 -6.50 6.88 6.46
CA ALA A 377 -5.42 7.78 6.07
C ALA A 377 -4.85 8.52 7.29
N THR A 378 -3.55 8.37 7.56
CA THR A 378 -2.84 9.00 8.69
C THR A 378 -2.12 10.28 8.26
N MET A 379 -2.72 11.02 7.33
CA MET A 379 -2.25 12.29 6.80
C MET A 379 -3.44 13.07 6.23
N PRO A 380 -3.29 14.36 5.88
CA PRO A 380 -4.30 15.09 5.11
C PRO A 380 -4.73 14.30 3.87
N SER A 381 -6.04 14.12 3.70
CA SER A 381 -6.60 13.24 2.68
C SER A 381 -7.89 13.79 2.09
N LEU A 382 -8.02 13.73 0.76
CA LEU A 382 -9.26 14.09 0.05
C LEU A 382 -9.55 13.12 -1.10
N LEU A 383 -10.81 13.02 -1.47
CA LEU A 383 -11.25 12.38 -2.72
C LEU A 383 -11.80 13.47 -3.63
N PHE A 384 -11.35 13.51 -4.88
CA PHE A 384 -11.79 14.49 -5.86
C PHE A 384 -12.59 13.81 -6.96
N GLU A 385 -13.91 14.06 -6.95
CA GLU A 385 -14.82 13.78 -8.04
C GLU A 385 -14.74 14.91 -9.07
N ILE A 386 -14.03 14.66 -10.16
CA ILE A 386 -13.71 15.70 -11.15
C ILE A 386 -14.95 16.10 -11.96
N GLY A 387 -15.96 15.24 -12.02
CA GLY A 387 -17.25 15.47 -12.67
C GLY A 387 -18.01 14.16 -12.81
N ASN A 388 -19.19 14.20 -13.41
CA ASN A 388 -20.02 13.01 -13.61
C ASN A 388 -19.86 12.47 -15.03
N LEU A 389 -19.38 11.24 -15.19
CA LEU A 389 -19.11 10.65 -16.51
C LEU A 389 -20.37 10.46 -17.37
N ASN A 390 -21.55 10.38 -16.74
CA ASN A 390 -22.84 10.27 -17.41
C ASN A 390 -23.51 11.61 -17.77
N ASN A 391 -22.86 12.74 -17.44
CA ASN A 391 -23.19 14.06 -17.97
C ASN A 391 -22.37 14.32 -19.24
N ASN A 392 -23.06 14.60 -20.36
CA ASN A 392 -22.39 14.73 -21.67
C ASN A 392 -21.37 15.88 -21.71
N VAL A 393 -21.62 16.99 -21.02
CA VAL A 393 -20.69 18.13 -20.97
C VAL A 393 -19.44 17.77 -20.19
N ASN A 394 -19.58 17.11 -19.03
CA ASN A 394 -18.45 16.58 -18.28
C ASN A 394 -17.66 15.57 -19.08
N ALA A 395 -18.31 14.59 -19.70
CA ALA A 395 -17.66 13.55 -20.49
C ALA A 395 -16.82 14.14 -21.64
N GLN A 396 -17.37 15.09 -22.40
CA GLN A 396 -16.65 15.77 -23.48
C GLN A 396 -15.49 16.62 -22.96
N THR A 397 -15.70 17.36 -21.86
CA THR A 397 -14.67 18.22 -21.29
C THR A 397 -13.53 17.41 -20.65
N LEU A 398 -13.85 16.28 -20.01
CA LEU A 398 -12.85 15.38 -19.44
C LEU A 398 -12.01 14.69 -20.52
N ALA A 399 -12.55 14.50 -21.73
CA ALA A 399 -11.79 13.99 -22.87
C ALA A 399 -10.89 15.07 -23.52
N ASP A 400 -11.13 16.36 -23.27
CA ASP A 400 -10.33 17.45 -23.82
C ASP A 400 -8.93 17.51 -23.18
N ASN A 401 -7.90 17.40 -24.00
CA ASN A 401 -6.50 17.46 -23.53
C ASN A 401 -6.15 18.82 -22.94
N GLY A 402 -6.72 19.91 -23.46
CA GLY A 402 -6.49 21.26 -22.94
C GLY A 402 -7.03 21.42 -21.52
N PHE A 403 -8.23 20.92 -21.27
CA PHE A 403 -8.84 20.86 -19.95
C PHE A 403 -8.04 19.99 -18.99
N GLN A 404 -7.68 18.76 -19.39
CA GLN A 404 -6.87 17.89 -18.53
C GLN A 404 -5.53 18.54 -18.14
N ALA A 405 -4.86 19.21 -19.08
CA ALA A 405 -3.62 19.92 -18.81
C ALA A 405 -3.82 21.09 -17.84
N ARG A 406 -4.90 21.88 -18.02
CA ARG A 406 -5.25 22.96 -17.08
C ARG A 406 -5.54 22.39 -15.69
N LEU A 407 -6.39 21.37 -15.61
CA LEU A 407 -6.75 20.69 -14.35
C LEU A 407 -5.52 20.21 -13.60
N VAL A 408 -4.62 19.49 -14.27
CA VAL A 408 -3.37 18.99 -13.67
C VAL A 408 -2.51 20.14 -13.13
N ASN A 409 -2.33 21.21 -13.91
CA ASN A 409 -1.54 22.36 -13.45
C ASN A 409 -2.20 23.05 -12.26
N THR A 410 -3.52 23.20 -12.26
CA THR A 410 -4.28 23.78 -11.15
C THR A 410 -4.16 22.93 -9.88
N MET A 411 -4.20 21.59 -10.00
CA MET A 411 -3.97 20.70 -8.88
C MET A 411 -2.54 20.83 -8.32
N VAL A 412 -1.54 21.00 -9.20
CA VAL A 412 -0.15 21.25 -8.77
C VAL A 412 -0.03 22.57 -8.03
N ASP A 413 -0.67 23.64 -8.50
CA ASP A 413 -0.69 24.94 -7.83
C ASP A 413 -1.33 24.84 -6.45
N ALA A 414 -2.44 24.11 -6.32
CA ALA A 414 -3.11 23.87 -5.05
C ALA A 414 -2.23 23.07 -4.07
N ILE A 415 -1.53 22.04 -4.54
CA ILE A 415 -0.63 21.22 -3.72
C ILE A 415 0.58 22.04 -3.29
N GLN A 416 1.13 22.88 -4.16
CA GLN A 416 2.20 23.80 -3.82
C GLN A 416 1.75 24.76 -2.70
N ARG A 417 0.59 25.39 -2.87
CA ARG A 417 0.02 26.30 -1.87
C ARG A 417 -0.24 25.60 -0.54
N PHE A 418 -0.73 24.35 -0.58
CA PHE A 418 -0.88 23.53 0.61
C PHE A 418 0.46 23.26 1.29
N SER A 419 1.51 22.96 0.52
CA SER A 419 2.87 22.68 1.05
C SER A 419 3.50 23.85 1.80
N GLU A 420 3.07 25.08 1.50
CA GLU A 420 3.52 26.30 2.14
C GLU A 420 2.68 26.64 3.39
N SER A 421 1.57 25.94 3.61
CA SER A 421 0.65 26.17 4.72
C SER A 421 1.13 25.56 6.05
N PRO A 422 0.74 26.11 7.21
CA PRO A 422 0.95 25.49 8.52
C PRO A 422 0.37 24.08 8.63
N GLN A 423 -0.73 23.81 7.93
CA GLN A 423 -1.47 22.56 7.98
C GLN A 423 -0.80 21.41 7.23
N ALA A 424 0.27 21.68 6.47
CA ALA A 424 1.08 20.67 5.81
C ALA A 424 2.14 20.01 6.72
N ALA A 425 2.42 20.59 7.90
CA ALA A 425 3.48 20.11 8.80
C ALA A 425 3.12 18.86 9.62
N ALA A 426 1.98 18.23 9.36
CA ALA A 426 1.42 17.18 10.21
C ALA A 426 1.79 15.77 9.70
N ASN A 427 3.06 15.37 9.83
CA ASN A 427 3.46 13.97 9.88
C ASN A 427 4.25 13.69 11.15
#